data_AF-A0A2D0H9N0-F1
#
_entry.id   AF-A0A2D0H9N0-F1
#
_cell.length_a   1.000
_cell.length_b   1.000
_cell.length_c   1.000
_cell.angle_alpha   90.00
_cell.angle_beta   90.00
_cell.angle_gamma   90.00
#
_symmetry.space_group_name_H-M   'P 1'
#
loop_
_entity.id
_entity.type
_entity.pdbx_description
1 polymer ?
#
loop_
_entity_poly.entity_id
_entity_poly.type
_entity_poly.pdbx_seq_one_letter_code
_entity_poly.pdbx_strand_id
1 'polypeptide(L)'
;SLVLGTKVILVMGHERCGAVEAAIKGAQVPGRIGTLLEAIKPSVDSSKDKEGDKLENACKANILAQVEKLKSSTVLSELIKAEKLKIVGGYYDLDTGKISIVS
;
A
#
# COMPACT_ATOMS: atom_id res chain seq x y z
N SER A 1 3.66 13.56 -13.42
CA SER A 1 3.19 12.72 -14.54
C SER A 1 3.78 13.29 -15.82
N LEU A 2 4.33 12.42 -16.68
CA LEU A 2 5.07 12.85 -17.87
C LEU A 2 4.19 13.56 -18.92
N VAL A 3 2.88 13.27 -18.95
CA VAL A 3 1.93 13.88 -19.91
C VAL A 3 0.97 14.86 -19.20
N LEU A 4 0.39 14.45 -18.07
CA LEU A 4 -0.63 15.24 -17.36
C LEU A 4 -0.05 16.22 -16.33
N GLY A 5 1.27 16.23 -16.12
CA GLY A 5 1.92 17.16 -15.19
C GLY A 5 1.65 16.95 -13.69
N THR A 6 0.98 15.84 -13.30
CA THR A 6 0.65 15.51 -11.90
C THR A 6 1.85 15.63 -10.95
N LYS A 7 1.65 16.33 -9.83
CA LYS A 7 2.68 16.61 -8.82
C LYS A 7 2.65 15.66 -7.62
N VAL A 8 1.54 14.97 -7.40
CA VAL A 8 1.36 14.06 -6.26
C VAL A 8 0.72 12.75 -6.73
N ILE A 9 1.27 11.63 -6.30
CA ILE A 9 0.62 10.31 -6.35
C ILE A 9 0.36 9.88 -4.91
N LEU A 10 -0.90 9.59 -4.60
CA LEU A 10 -1.32 9.02 -3.31
C LEU A 10 -1.59 7.53 -3.49
N VAL A 11 -0.87 6.69 -2.77
CA VAL A 11 -1.19 5.27 -2.61
C VAL A 11 -2.15 5.15 -1.45
N MET A 12 -3.40 4.79 -1.74
CA MET A 12 -4.46 4.66 -0.74
C MET A 12 -4.73 3.19 -0.45
N GLY A 13 -4.62 2.80 0.82
CA GLY A 13 -5.27 1.60 1.36
C GLY A 13 -6.41 2.00 2.29
N HIS A 14 -7.11 1.03 2.83
CA HIS A 14 -8.31 1.28 3.63
C HIS A 14 -8.45 0.28 4.77
N GLU A 15 -9.28 0.65 5.74
CA GLU A 15 -9.68 -0.19 6.84
C GLU A 15 -10.40 -1.46 6.38
N ARG A 16 -10.28 -2.54 7.16
CA ARG A 16 -11.00 -3.81 6.94
C ARG A 16 -10.83 -4.36 5.51
N CYS A 17 -9.62 -4.26 4.97
CA CYS A 17 -9.33 -4.75 3.63
C CYS A 17 -9.36 -6.28 3.56
N GLY A 18 -10.41 -6.83 2.95
CA GLY A 18 -10.62 -8.29 2.88
C GLY A 18 -9.50 -9.05 2.16
N ALA A 19 -8.80 -8.45 1.20
CA ALA A 19 -7.66 -9.08 0.54
C ALA A 19 -6.45 -9.22 1.49
N VAL A 20 -6.19 -8.19 2.31
CA VAL A 20 -5.13 -8.24 3.32
C VAL A 20 -5.50 -9.22 4.43
N GLU A 21 -6.77 -9.23 4.85
CA GLU A 21 -7.27 -10.20 5.82
C GLU A 21 -7.14 -11.64 5.32
N ALA A 22 -7.48 -11.91 4.06
CA ALA A 22 -7.31 -13.21 3.43
C ALA A 22 -5.83 -13.62 3.36
N ALA A 23 -4.92 -12.68 3.07
CA ALA A 23 -3.48 -12.93 3.09
C ALA A 23 -2.97 -13.26 4.50
N ILE A 24 -3.44 -12.56 5.54
CA ILE A 24 -3.12 -12.86 6.95
C ILE A 24 -3.58 -14.27 7.33
N LYS A 25 -4.79 -14.66 6.90
CA LYS A 25 -5.35 -15.99 7.17
C LYS A 25 -4.69 -17.11 6.36
N GLY A 26 -3.82 -16.79 5.40
CA GLY A 26 -3.25 -17.79 4.48
C GLY A 26 -4.32 -18.51 3.65
N ALA A 27 -5.39 -17.81 3.29
CA ALA A 27 -6.53 -18.41 2.61
C ALA A 27 -6.13 -18.98 1.24
N GLN A 28 -6.48 -20.23 0.97
CA GLN A 28 -6.39 -20.78 -0.38
C GLN A 28 -7.56 -20.26 -1.21
N VAL A 29 -7.25 -19.42 -2.19
CA VAL A 29 -8.23 -18.79 -3.08
C VAL A 29 -8.05 -19.30 -4.51
N PRO A 30 -9.13 -19.59 -5.24
CA PRO A 30 -9.04 -20.12 -6.58
C PRO A 30 -8.56 -19.06 -7.59
N GLY A 31 -7.91 -19.53 -8.65
CA GLY A 31 -7.58 -18.72 -9.83
C GLY A 31 -6.57 -17.61 -9.56
N ARG A 32 -6.65 -16.52 -10.34
CA ARG A 32 -5.69 -15.41 -10.31
C ARG A 32 -5.72 -14.60 -9.01
N ILE A 33 -6.72 -14.77 -8.15
CA ILE A 33 -6.77 -14.09 -6.86
C ILE A 33 -5.58 -14.52 -5.98
N GLY A 34 -5.09 -15.76 -6.14
CA GLY A 34 -3.92 -16.23 -5.39
C GLY A 34 -2.68 -15.36 -5.62
N THR A 35 -2.46 -14.87 -6.84
CA THR A 35 -1.31 -14.00 -7.14
C THR A 35 -1.39 -12.65 -6.44
N LEU A 36 -2.61 -12.18 -6.16
CA LEU A 36 -2.80 -10.96 -5.37
C LEU A 36 -2.42 -11.20 -3.91
N LEU A 37 -2.84 -12.32 -3.33
CA LEU A 37 -2.49 -12.65 -1.94
C LEU A 37 -0.98 -12.85 -1.78
N GLU A 38 -0.33 -13.52 -2.72
CA GLU A 38 1.13 -13.67 -2.72
C GLU A 38 1.86 -12.32 -2.84
N ALA A 39 1.31 -11.36 -3.58
CA ALA A 39 1.87 -10.01 -3.65
C ALA A 39 1.71 -9.20 -2.35
N ILE A 40 0.68 -9.51 -1.54
CA ILE A 40 0.40 -8.85 -0.26
C ILE A 40 1.21 -9.46 0.88
N LYS A 41 1.47 -10.77 0.83
CA LYS A 41 2.09 -11.57 1.89
C LYS A 41 3.38 -10.97 2.49
N PRO A 42 4.34 -10.42 1.71
CA PRO A 42 5.52 -9.79 2.30
C PRO A 42 5.20 -8.62 3.24
N SER A 43 4.13 -7.88 2.95
CA SER A 43 3.66 -6.76 3.78
C SER A 43 3.03 -7.26 5.08
N VAL A 44 2.31 -8.39 5.04
CA VAL A 44 1.83 -9.07 6.24
C VAL A 44 3.01 -9.51 7.10
N ASP A 45 3.98 -10.21 6.51
CA ASP A 45 5.14 -10.74 7.22
C ASP A 45 5.97 -9.64 7.88
N SER A 46 6.21 -8.53 7.18
CA SER A 46 6.96 -7.37 7.72
C SER A 46 6.25 -6.63 8.85
N SER A 47 4.94 -6.86 9.03
CA SER A 47 4.12 -6.18 10.04
C SER A 47 3.80 -7.03 11.27
N LYS A 48 4.17 -8.32 11.25
CA LYS A 48 3.72 -9.34 12.21
C LYS A 48 4.09 -9.04 13.68
N ASP A 49 5.23 -8.38 13.88
CA ASP A 49 5.80 -8.09 15.21
C ASP A 49 5.43 -6.69 15.70
N LYS A 50 4.60 -5.94 14.95
CA LYS A 50 4.10 -4.62 15.38
C LYS A 50 2.96 -4.79 16.37
N GLU A 51 2.99 -4.00 17.44
CA GLU A 51 1.89 -3.90 18.40
C GLU A 51 0.64 -3.27 17.77
N GLY A 52 -0.53 -3.55 18.34
CA GLY A 52 -1.82 -3.03 17.88
C GLY A 52 -2.58 -3.98 16.95
N ASP A 53 -3.48 -3.42 16.14
CA ASP A 53 -4.33 -4.21 15.23
C ASP A 53 -3.51 -4.77 14.05
N LYS A 54 -3.53 -6.10 13.91
CA LYS A 54 -2.74 -6.82 12.90
C LYS A 54 -3.16 -6.48 11.48
N LEU A 55 -4.47 -6.31 11.23
CA LEU A 55 -4.99 -6.03 9.89
C LEU A 55 -4.64 -4.61 9.46
N GLU A 56 -4.83 -3.63 10.33
CA GLU A 56 -4.42 -2.25 10.12
C GLU A 56 -2.91 -2.14 9.88
N ASN A 57 -2.10 -2.80 10.70
CA ASN A 57 -0.65 -2.84 10.56
C ASN A 57 -0.22 -3.42 9.20
N ALA A 58 -0.81 -4.54 8.77
CA ALA A 58 -0.54 -5.14 7.48
C ALA A 58 -1.01 -4.26 6.31
N CYS A 59 -2.16 -3.59 6.44
CA CYS A 59 -2.65 -2.65 5.43
C CYS A 59 -1.70 -1.47 5.27
N LYS A 60 -1.26 -0.85 6.38
CA LYS A 60 -0.28 0.24 6.39
C LYS A 60 1.07 -0.20 5.81
N ALA A 61 1.55 -1.40 6.17
CA ALA A 61 2.75 -1.96 5.58
C ALA A 61 2.61 -2.16 4.05
N ASN A 62 1.46 -2.63 3.59
CA ASN A 62 1.21 -2.80 2.15
C ASN A 62 1.19 -1.46 1.41
N ILE A 63 0.58 -0.42 1.99
CA ILE A 63 0.62 0.95 1.44
C ILE A 63 2.08 1.40 1.26
N LEU A 64 2.89 1.27 2.31
CA LEU A 64 4.30 1.68 2.27
C LEU A 64 5.11 0.87 1.26
N ALA A 65 4.88 -0.45 1.18
CA ALA A 65 5.54 -1.30 0.18
C ALA A 65 5.22 -0.85 -1.26
N GLN A 66 3.96 -0.48 -1.55
CA GLN A 66 3.60 0.04 -2.88
C GLN A 66 4.17 1.45 -3.12
N VAL A 67 4.25 2.31 -2.10
CA VAL A 67 4.94 3.61 -2.20
C VAL A 67 6.40 3.41 -2.60
N GLU A 68 7.12 2.50 -1.93
CA GLU A 68 8.53 2.22 -2.24
C GLU A 68 8.69 1.60 -3.63
N LYS A 69 7.80 0.68 -4.03
CA LYS A 69 7.77 0.13 -5.39
C LYS A 69 7.59 1.20 -6.47
N LEU A 70 6.76 2.21 -6.22
CA LEU A 70 6.59 3.32 -7.16
C LEU A 70 7.82 4.24 -7.17
N LYS A 71 8.43 4.49 -6.01
CA LYS A 71 9.68 5.26 -5.92
C LYS A 71 10.85 4.59 -6.64
N SER A 72 10.89 3.26 -6.66
CA SER A 72 11.92 2.49 -7.38
C SER A 72 11.67 2.40 -8.89
N SER A 73 10.56 2.91 -9.40
CA SER A 73 10.26 2.91 -10.83
C SER A 73 11.23 3.82 -11.59
N THR A 74 11.89 3.28 -12.62
CA THR A 74 12.76 4.06 -13.51
C THR A 74 12.03 5.25 -14.13
N VAL A 75 10.75 5.08 -14.46
CA VAL A 75 9.89 6.12 -15.06
C VAL A 75 9.61 7.29 -14.13
N LEU A 76 9.51 7.04 -12.81
CA LEU A 76 9.14 8.07 -11.83
C LEU A 76 10.35 8.64 -11.08
N SER A 77 11.44 7.87 -11.00
CA SER A 77 12.61 8.18 -10.17
C SER A 77 13.25 9.54 -10.49
N GLU A 78 13.34 9.94 -11.75
CA GLU A 78 13.91 11.24 -12.15
C GLU A 78 13.05 12.41 -11.67
N LEU A 79 11.72 12.28 -11.77
CA LEU A 79 10.79 13.33 -11.30
C LEU A 79 10.80 13.45 -9.78
N ILE A 80 10.97 12.34 -9.07
CA ILE A 80 11.09 12.33 -7.61
C ILE A 80 12.40 13.01 -7.20
N LYS A 81 13.54 12.64 -7.81
CA LYS A 81 14.86 13.25 -7.55
C LYS A 81 14.88 14.75 -7.86
N ALA A 82 14.17 15.18 -8.89
CA ALA A 82 14.03 16.58 -9.24
C ALA A 82 12.97 17.32 -8.39
N GLU A 83 12.40 16.68 -7.36
CA GLU A 83 11.35 17.22 -6.48
C GLU A 83 10.07 17.67 -7.22
N LYS A 84 9.86 17.18 -8.45
CA LYS A 84 8.71 17.51 -9.30
C LYS A 84 7.52 16.58 -9.08
N LEU A 85 7.72 15.48 -8.36
CA LEU A 85 6.72 14.47 -8.04
C LEU A 85 6.91 13.98 -6.60
N LYS A 86 5.85 14.05 -5.80
CA LYS A 86 5.78 13.44 -4.47
C LYS A 86 4.92 12.16 -4.52
N ILE A 87 5.38 11.11 -3.85
CA ILE A 87 4.59 9.89 -3.64
C ILE A 87 4.37 9.73 -2.14
N VAL A 88 3.11 9.62 -1.73
CA VAL A 88 2.68 9.52 -0.33
C VAL A 88 1.75 8.34 -0.12
N GLY A 89 1.76 7.77 1.08
CA GLY A 89 0.80 6.75 1.50
C GLY A 89 -0.37 7.35 2.29
N GLY A 90 -1.56 6.79 2.12
CA GLY A 90 -2.76 7.17 2.88
C GLY A 90 -3.55 5.95 3.31
N TYR A 91 -4.10 6.01 4.53
CA TYR A 91 -4.99 5.00 5.08
C TYR A 91 -6.37 5.60 5.29
N TYR A 92 -7.38 5.03 4.62
CA TYR A 92 -8.76 5.47 4.67
C TYR A 92 -9.54 4.73 5.76
N ASP A 93 -10.06 5.48 6.72
CA ASP A 93 -10.97 5.03 7.75
C ASP A 93 -12.39 4.94 7.17
N LEU A 94 -12.96 3.74 7.15
CA LEU A 94 -14.23 3.49 6.46
C LEU A 94 -15.44 4.05 7.24
N ASP A 95 -15.31 4.19 8.55
CA ASP A 95 -16.40 4.62 9.43
C ASP A 95 -16.55 6.15 9.45
N THR A 96 -15.43 6.86 9.38
CA THR A 96 -15.39 8.33 9.48
C THR A 96 -15.12 9.03 8.15
N GLY A 97 -14.65 8.30 7.13
CA GLY A 97 -14.23 8.87 5.85
C GLY A 97 -12.92 9.67 5.93
N LYS A 98 -12.19 9.60 7.05
CA LYS A 98 -10.92 10.33 7.22
C LYS A 98 -9.78 9.58 6.55
N ILE A 99 -8.83 10.35 6.01
CA ILE A 99 -7.58 9.81 5.47
C ILE A 99 -6.44 10.24 6.39
N SER A 100 -5.70 9.26 6.91
CA SER A 100 -4.47 9.49 7.66
C SER A 100 -3.26 9.23 6.76
N ILE A 101 -2.28 10.13 6.77
CA ILE A 101 -1.03 9.91 6.03
C ILE A 101 -0.22 8.81 6.72
N VAL A 102 0.31 7.89 5.92
CA VAL A 102 1.17 6.79 6.38
C VAL A 102 2.59 7.07 5.91
N SER A 103 3.54 6.95 6.84
CA SER A 103 4.98 7.18 6.65
C SER A 103 5.79 6.02 7.20
#